data_AF-A0A081N1M0-F1
#
_entry.id   AF-A0A081N1M0-F1
#
_cell.length_a   1.000
_cell.length_b   1.000
_cell.length_c   1.000
_cell.angle_alpha   90.00
_cell.angle_beta   90.00
_cell.angle_gamma   90.00
#
_symmetry.space_group_name_H-M   'P 1'
#
loop_
_entity.id
_entity.type
_entity.pdbx_description
1 polymer ?
#
loop_
_entity_poly.entity_id
_entity_poly.type
_entity_poly.pdbx_seq_one_letter_code
_entity_poly.pdbx_strand_id
1 'polypeptide(L)'
;MNEKLQQQLHLVQNDLENKLLENKELLLEQNKQREQLLCSQEKLEKYFQDSKKAKAELKERDDELQLLRQQLAQQKAMFQPSESTGLHVAVSVNTFHVGNEVLVEQLQKVQNELEKLYFENQLLKRNGMNSTDRHSSSANQTFLYGAEDRVKKQLSYRLGNTVIQHSRSITGWLSMPFALGTEVKKFRTDKALQNSKAILPPIASYADAYKADEVKKHLSYRIGTVLIKCSKNPLSWPLLPVIMSRTIRSFRQDRAVLKAQVE
;
A
#
# COMPACT_ATOMS: atom_id res chain seq x y z
N MET A 1 -22.62 3.18 84.55
CA MET A 1 -23.27 2.21 83.62
C MET A 1 -23.55 2.85 82.26
N ASN A 2 -23.97 4.13 82.21
CA ASN A 2 -24.37 4.82 80.98
C ASN A 2 -23.23 5.07 79.97
N GLU A 3 -22.03 5.46 80.42
CA GLU A 3 -20.90 5.78 79.52
C GLU A 3 -20.37 4.56 78.74
N LYS A 4 -20.31 3.38 79.39
CA LYS A 4 -19.91 2.13 78.71
C LYS A 4 -20.89 1.75 77.60
N LEU A 5 -22.19 1.98 77.81
CA LEU A 5 -23.23 1.71 76.82
C LEU A 5 -23.13 2.68 75.63
N GLN A 6 -22.86 3.97 75.89
CA GLN A 6 -22.63 4.96 74.84
C GLN A 6 -21.38 4.65 74.01
N GLN A 7 -20.29 4.21 74.65
CA GLN A 7 -19.08 3.76 73.95
C GLN A 7 -19.36 2.54 73.08
N GLN A 8 -20.11 1.55 73.58
CA GLN A 8 -20.51 0.39 72.79
C GLN A 8 -21.39 0.77 71.60
N LEU A 9 -22.32 1.70 71.78
CA LEU A 9 -23.20 2.18 70.71
C LEU A 9 -22.39 2.90 69.61
N HIS A 10 -21.43 3.74 69.99
CA HIS A 10 -20.55 4.42 69.04
C HIS A 10 -19.65 3.44 68.28
N LEU A 11 -19.12 2.40 68.94
CA LEU A 11 -18.34 1.35 68.29
C LEU A 11 -19.18 0.57 67.27
N VAL A 12 -20.41 0.21 67.61
CA VAL A 12 -21.34 -0.47 66.70
C VAL A 12 -21.72 0.43 65.53
N GLN A 13 -21.93 1.73 65.77
CA GLN A 13 -22.24 2.69 64.72
C GLN A 13 -21.07 2.84 63.73
N ASN A 14 -19.84 2.95 64.22
CA ASN A 14 -18.65 3.00 63.37
C ASN A 14 -18.44 1.71 62.57
N ASP A 15 -18.67 0.55 63.18
CA ASP A 15 -18.58 -0.75 62.49
C ASP A 15 -19.64 -0.85 61.37
N LEU A 16 -20.86 -0.36 61.63
CA LEU A 16 -21.93 -0.30 60.65
C LEU A 16 -21.58 0.64 59.49
N GLU A 17 -21.04 1.82 59.79
CA GLU A 17 -20.61 2.80 58.78
C GLU A 17 -19.47 2.24 57.91
N ASN A 18 -18.49 1.57 58.51
CA ASN A 18 -17.40 0.91 57.79
C ASN A 18 -17.92 -0.20 56.86
N LYS A 19 -18.83 -1.06 57.35
CA LYS A 19 -19.47 -2.09 56.53
C LYS A 19 -20.31 -1.51 55.39
N LEU A 20 -20.94 -0.36 55.61
CA LEU A 20 -21.72 0.33 54.58
C LEU A 20 -20.78 0.92 53.51
N LEU A 21 -19.63 1.46 53.92
CA LEU A 21 -18.59 1.95 53.02
C LEU A 21 -18.00 0.81 52.17
N GLU A 22 -17.63 -0.30 52.80
CA GLU A 22 -17.09 -1.49 52.12
C GLU A 22 -18.09 -2.05 51.08
N ASN A 23 -19.38 -2.13 51.42
CA ASN A 23 -20.41 -2.57 50.47
C ASN A 23 -20.56 -1.61 49.28
N LYS A 24 -20.41 -0.29 49.48
CA LYS A 24 -20.43 0.68 48.38
C LYS A 24 -19.24 0.52 47.46
N GLU A 25 -18.04 0.32 48.01
CA GLU A 25 -16.82 0.08 47.24
C GLU A 25 -16.92 -1.21 46.44
N LEU A 26 -17.42 -2.30 47.06
CA LEU A 26 -17.67 -3.57 46.38
C LEU A 26 -18.65 -3.40 45.21
N LEU A 27 -19.74 -2.66 45.41
CA LEU A 27 -20.73 -2.40 44.38
C LEU A 27 -20.15 -1.58 43.22
N LEU A 28 -19.28 -0.61 43.52
CA LEU A 28 -18.59 0.19 42.50
C LEU A 28 -17.65 -0.68 41.67
N GLU A 29 -16.90 -1.58 42.29
CA GLU A 29 -16.00 -2.49 41.61
C GLU A 29 -16.77 -3.50 40.74
N GLN A 30 -17.90 -4.03 41.23
CA GLN A 30 -18.78 -4.90 40.44
C GLN A 30 -19.35 -4.18 39.21
N ASN A 31 -19.76 -2.92 39.34
CA ASN A 31 -20.25 -2.13 38.21
C ASN A 31 -19.15 -1.90 37.17
N LYS A 32 -17.94 -1.57 37.61
CA LYS A 32 -16.78 -1.40 36.72
C LYS A 32 -16.45 -2.69 35.96
N GLN A 33 -16.48 -3.84 36.63
CA GLN A 33 -16.29 -5.14 35.98
C GLN A 33 -17.41 -5.44 34.97
N ARG A 34 -18.66 -5.11 35.30
CA ARG A 34 -19.81 -5.29 34.40
C ARG A 34 -19.70 -4.42 33.15
N GLU A 35 -19.26 -3.17 33.29
CA GLU A 35 -19.00 -2.27 32.16
C GLU A 35 -17.88 -2.79 31.25
N GLN A 36 -16.79 -3.32 31.84
CA GLN A 36 -15.72 -3.93 31.07
C GLN A 36 -16.19 -5.18 30.31
N LEU A 37 -17.01 -6.02 30.95
CA LEU A 37 -17.64 -7.17 30.31
C LEU A 37 -18.51 -6.74 29.14
N LEU A 38 -19.36 -5.72 29.34
CA LEU A 38 -20.22 -5.19 28.29
C LEU A 38 -19.41 -4.65 27.10
N CYS A 39 -18.37 -3.86 27.36
CA CYS A 39 -17.45 -3.36 26.32
C CYS A 39 -16.74 -4.49 25.57
N SER A 40 -16.37 -5.58 26.25
CA SER A 40 -15.75 -6.74 25.60
C SER A 40 -16.74 -7.55 24.75
N GLN A 41 -18.00 -7.67 25.19
CA GLN A 41 -19.07 -8.30 24.41
C GLN A 41 -19.38 -7.51 23.14
N GLU A 42 -19.50 -6.19 23.22
CA GLU A 42 -19.73 -5.33 22.04
C GLU A 42 -18.60 -5.46 21.01
N LYS A 43 -17.35 -5.55 21.45
CA LYS A 43 -16.21 -5.78 20.55
C LYS A 43 -16.33 -7.14 19.88
N LEU A 44 -16.70 -8.18 20.62
CA LEU A 44 -16.88 -9.53 20.09
C LEU A 44 -17.99 -9.58 19.04
N GLU A 45 -19.10 -8.89 19.27
CA GLU A 45 -20.20 -8.78 18.29
C GLU A 45 -19.75 -8.09 17.00
N LYS A 46 -18.96 -7.00 17.10
CA LYS A 46 -18.39 -6.34 15.92
C LYS A 46 -17.51 -7.30 15.11
N TYR A 47 -16.61 -8.03 15.77
CA TYR A 47 -15.78 -9.03 15.10
C TYR A 47 -16.61 -10.14 14.44
N PHE A 48 -17.71 -10.56 15.08
CA PHE A 48 -18.60 -11.57 14.51
C PHE A 48 -19.31 -11.05 13.26
N GLN A 49 -19.81 -9.80 13.28
CA GLN A 49 -20.42 -9.18 12.11
C GLN A 49 -19.43 -9.00 10.96
N ASP A 50 -18.20 -8.55 11.26
CA ASP A 50 -17.15 -8.41 10.25
C ASP A 50 -16.77 -9.77 9.65
N SER A 51 -16.66 -10.82 10.48
CA SER A 51 -16.42 -12.18 10.00
C SER A 51 -17.56 -12.69 9.12
N LYS A 52 -18.82 -12.38 9.47
CA LYS A 52 -20.00 -12.74 8.67
C LYS A 52 -20.01 -12.02 7.32
N LYS A 53 -19.67 -10.73 7.28
CA LYS A 53 -19.55 -9.94 6.04
C LYS A 53 -18.44 -10.49 5.14
N ALA A 54 -17.25 -10.72 5.69
CA ALA A 54 -16.13 -11.29 4.94
C ALA A 54 -16.47 -12.67 4.32
N LYS A 55 -17.21 -13.51 5.05
CA LYS A 55 -17.70 -14.79 4.51
C LYS A 55 -18.69 -14.62 3.36
N ALA A 56 -19.56 -13.61 3.43
CA ALA A 56 -20.51 -13.32 2.35
C ALA A 56 -19.79 -12.80 1.09
N GLU A 57 -18.82 -11.89 1.26
CA GLU A 57 -17.99 -11.38 0.16
C GLU A 57 -17.18 -12.49 -0.52
N LEU A 58 -16.64 -13.44 0.26
CA LEU A 58 -15.89 -14.57 -0.30
C LEU A 58 -16.78 -15.46 -1.17
N LYS A 59 -18.01 -15.74 -0.71
CA LYS A 59 -18.98 -16.52 -1.48
C LYS A 59 -19.35 -15.84 -2.80
N GLU A 60 -19.54 -14.52 -2.79
CA GLU A 60 -19.83 -13.75 -4.00
C GLU A 60 -18.67 -13.80 -5.01
N ARG A 61 -17.42 -13.66 -4.53
CA ARG A 61 -16.22 -13.80 -5.38
C ARG A 61 -16.06 -15.21 -5.96
N ASP A 62 -16.40 -16.24 -5.19
CA ASP A 62 -16.37 -17.64 -5.65
C ASP A 62 -17.41 -17.86 -6.77
N ASP A 63 -18.62 -17.32 -6.61
CA ASP A 63 -19.68 -17.38 -7.62
C ASP A 63 -19.26 -16.64 -8.93
N GLU A 64 -18.61 -15.48 -8.83
CA GLU A 64 -18.06 -14.75 -9.98
C GLU A 64 -16.96 -15.53 -10.73
N LEU A 65 -16.03 -16.15 -9.99
CA LEU A 65 -14.98 -16.97 -10.58
C LEU A 65 -15.54 -18.19 -11.31
N GLN A 66 -16.61 -18.79 -10.78
CA GLN A 66 -17.30 -19.90 -11.43
C GLN A 66 -17.95 -19.48 -12.75
N LEU A 67 -18.56 -18.29 -12.79
CA LEU A 67 -19.15 -17.72 -14.01
C LEU A 67 -18.07 -17.48 -15.08
N LEU A 68 -16.94 -16.89 -14.72
CA LEU A 68 -15.85 -16.62 -15.64
C LEU A 68 -15.23 -17.91 -16.21
N ARG A 69 -15.07 -18.94 -15.36
CA ARG A 69 -14.61 -20.27 -15.81
C ARG A 69 -15.57 -20.90 -16.82
N GLN A 70 -16.88 -20.74 -16.61
CA GLN A 70 -17.88 -21.24 -17.53
C GLN A 70 -17.81 -20.52 -18.89
N GLN A 71 -17.63 -19.20 -18.90
CA GLN A 71 -17.46 -18.42 -20.14
C GLN A 71 -16.21 -18.85 -20.92
N LEU A 72 -15.08 -19.06 -20.24
CA LEU A 72 -13.85 -19.55 -20.88
C LEU A 72 -14.02 -20.96 -21.45
N ALA A 73 -14.74 -21.85 -20.76
CA ALA A 73 -15.05 -23.19 -21.26
C ALA A 73 -15.93 -23.14 -22.52
N GLN A 74 -16.93 -22.26 -22.56
CA GLN A 74 -17.78 -22.05 -23.74
C GLN A 74 -16.98 -21.52 -24.93
N GLN A 75 -16.10 -20.53 -24.73
CA GLN A 75 -15.20 -20.06 -25.78
C GLN A 75 -14.30 -21.18 -26.28
N LYS A 76 -13.69 -21.95 -25.38
CA LYS A 76 -12.80 -23.06 -25.76
C LYS A 76 -13.53 -24.17 -26.54
N ALA A 77 -14.81 -24.42 -26.25
CA ALA A 77 -15.63 -25.38 -26.99
C ALA A 77 -15.97 -24.90 -28.42
N MET A 78 -16.16 -23.58 -28.62
CA MET A 78 -16.35 -22.99 -29.96
C MET A 78 -15.11 -23.10 -30.87
N PHE A 79 -13.91 -23.27 -30.29
CA PHE A 79 -12.65 -23.33 -31.04
C PHE A 79 -12.11 -24.77 -31.23
N GLN A 80 -12.88 -25.82 -30.92
CA GLN A 80 -12.42 -27.19 -31.21
C GLN A 80 -12.59 -27.55 -32.70
N PRO A 81 -11.52 -28.01 -33.40
CA PRO A 81 -11.66 -28.63 -34.69
C PRO A 81 -12.20 -30.05 -34.50
N SER A 82 -13.40 -30.32 -35.03
CA SER A 82 -13.94 -31.68 -35.06
C SER A 82 -13.11 -32.56 -35.99
N GLU A 83 -12.30 -33.44 -35.42
CA GLU A 83 -11.69 -34.57 -36.09
C GLU A 83 -12.79 -35.56 -36.53
N SER A 84 -13.19 -35.54 -37.79
CA SER A 84 -13.73 -36.74 -38.47
C SER A 84 -13.83 -36.56 -39.99
N THR A 85 -13.17 -37.48 -40.71
CA THR A 85 -13.49 -37.97 -42.06
C THR A 85 -13.37 -37.03 -43.27
N GLY A 86 -12.15 -36.87 -43.79
CA GLY A 86 -11.72 -37.62 -44.98
C GLY A 86 -12.46 -37.49 -46.33
N LEU A 87 -13.14 -36.38 -46.66
CA LEU A 87 -13.48 -36.08 -48.07
C LEU A 87 -13.65 -34.59 -48.43
N HIS A 88 -13.46 -33.65 -47.48
CA HIS A 88 -13.73 -32.21 -47.69
C HIS A 88 -12.47 -31.34 -47.87
N VAL A 89 -11.29 -31.96 -48.01
CA VAL A 89 -9.98 -31.27 -47.92
C VAL A 89 -9.68 -30.36 -49.11
N ALA A 90 -10.20 -30.64 -50.31
CA ALA A 90 -9.89 -29.81 -51.49
C ALA A 90 -10.59 -28.44 -51.48
N VAL A 91 -11.80 -28.34 -50.91
CA VAL A 91 -12.55 -27.07 -50.85
C VAL A 91 -12.10 -26.23 -49.66
N SER A 92 -11.75 -26.86 -48.53
CA SER A 92 -11.36 -26.16 -47.31
C SER A 92 -9.99 -25.49 -47.38
N VAL A 93 -9.03 -26.04 -48.14
CA VAL A 93 -7.69 -25.45 -48.28
C VAL A 93 -7.75 -24.10 -49.00
N ASN A 94 -8.62 -23.97 -50.02
CA ASN A 94 -8.83 -22.71 -50.73
C ASN A 94 -9.49 -21.65 -49.84
N THR A 95 -10.53 -21.99 -49.08
CA THR A 95 -11.15 -21.04 -48.13
C THR A 95 -10.22 -20.66 -46.97
N PHE A 96 -9.34 -21.58 -46.53
CA PHE A 96 -8.35 -21.29 -45.50
C PHE A 96 -7.23 -20.39 -46.01
N HIS A 97 -6.79 -20.57 -47.26
CA HIS A 97 -5.82 -19.68 -47.90
C HIS A 97 -6.40 -18.30 -48.15
N VAL A 98 -7.65 -18.20 -48.63
CA VAL A 98 -8.35 -16.93 -48.82
C VAL A 98 -8.58 -16.22 -47.48
N GLY A 99 -8.95 -16.94 -46.41
CA GLY A 99 -9.08 -16.37 -45.08
C GLY A 99 -7.77 -15.84 -44.52
N ASN A 100 -6.66 -16.54 -44.76
CA ASN A 100 -5.33 -16.09 -44.36
C ASN A 100 -4.87 -14.86 -45.17
N GLU A 101 -5.18 -14.80 -46.47
CA GLU A 101 -4.89 -13.63 -47.32
C GLU A 101 -5.69 -12.40 -46.85
N VAL A 102 -6.98 -12.57 -46.58
CA VAL A 102 -7.85 -11.49 -46.03
C VAL A 102 -7.35 -11.01 -44.67
N LEU A 103 -6.86 -11.92 -43.81
CA LEU A 103 -6.30 -11.55 -42.51
C LEU A 103 -4.99 -10.75 -42.65
N VAL A 104 -4.12 -11.15 -43.59
CA VAL A 104 -2.90 -10.40 -43.91
C VAL A 104 -3.25 -9.01 -44.46
N GLU A 105 -4.27 -8.90 -45.31
CA GLU A 105 -4.75 -7.62 -45.83
C GLU A 105 -5.30 -6.70 -44.72
N GLN A 106 -6.07 -7.27 -43.78
CA GLN A 106 -6.58 -6.54 -42.62
C GLN A 106 -5.45 -6.07 -41.70
N LEU A 107 -4.45 -6.92 -41.44
CA LEU A 107 -3.26 -6.55 -40.68
C LEU A 107 -2.49 -5.41 -41.36
N GLN A 108 -2.35 -5.46 -42.70
CA GLN A 108 -1.68 -4.41 -43.45
C GLN A 108 -2.45 -3.07 -43.37
N LYS A 109 -3.79 -3.10 -43.44
CA LYS A 109 -4.63 -1.91 -43.26
C LYS A 109 -4.45 -1.30 -41.87
N VAL A 110 -4.50 -2.11 -40.83
CA VAL A 110 -4.29 -1.66 -39.44
C VAL A 110 -2.89 -1.08 -39.25
N GLN A 111 -1.85 -1.70 -39.81
CA GLN A 111 -0.50 -1.16 -39.79
C GLN A 111 -0.41 0.22 -40.46
N ASN A 112 -0.98 0.36 -41.66
CA ASN A 112 -0.98 1.64 -42.39
C ASN A 112 -1.72 2.74 -41.62
N GLU A 113 -2.83 2.42 -40.95
CA GLU A 113 -3.56 3.38 -40.11
C GLU A 113 -2.75 3.80 -38.88
N LEU A 114 -2.08 2.85 -38.21
CA LEU A 114 -1.21 3.14 -37.08
C LEU A 114 -0.02 4.02 -37.49
N GLU A 115 0.61 3.73 -38.63
CA GLU A 115 1.68 4.55 -39.18
C GLU A 115 1.19 5.95 -39.50
N LYS A 116 0.04 6.08 -40.16
CA LYS A 116 -0.58 7.39 -40.44
C LYS A 116 -0.82 8.19 -39.16
N LEU A 117 -1.44 7.58 -38.14
CA LEU A 117 -1.69 8.23 -36.85
C LEU A 117 -0.38 8.61 -36.14
N TYR A 118 0.65 7.79 -36.25
CA TYR A 118 1.97 8.07 -35.68
C TYR A 118 2.62 9.29 -36.36
N PHE A 119 2.62 9.33 -37.70
CA PHE A 119 3.13 10.46 -38.47
C PHE A 119 2.33 11.74 -38.21
N GLU A 120 1.00 11.65 -38.14
CA GLU A 120 0.12 12.78 -37.80
C GLU A 120 0.45 13.34 -36.42
N ASN A 121 0.59 12.47 -35.40
CA ASN A 121 1.02 12.88 -34.07
C ASN A 121 2.40 13.55 -34.05
N GLN A 122 3.33 13.07 -34.88
CA GLN A 122 4.66 13.66 -34.99
C GLN A 122 4.61 15.03 -35.66
N LEU A 123 3.78 15.20 -36.70
CA LEU A 123 3.54 16.48 -37.36
C LEU A 123 2.84 17.48 -36.44
N LEU A 124 1.83 17.04 -35.67
CA LEU A 124 1.15 17.87 -34.67
C LEU A 124 2.11 18.32 -33.58
N LYS A 125 2.98 17.42 -33.07
CA LYS A 125 4.04 17.79 -32.10
C LYS A 125 5.02 18.80 -32.67
N ARG A 126 5.39 18.65 -33.95
CA ARG A 126 6.34 19.56 -34.62
C ARG A 126 5.70 20.93 -34.94
N ASN A 127 4.46 20.94 -35.39
CA ASN A 127 3.72 22.16 -35.71
C ASN A 127 3.31 22.92 -34.42
N GLY A 128 2.97 22.21 -33.35
CA GLY A 128 2.73 22.80 -32.02
C GLY A 128 3.99 23.34 -31.33
N MET A 129 5.19 22.99 -31.82
CA MET A 129 6.47 23.52 -31.33
C MET A 129 6.84 24.89 -31.96
N ASN A 130 6.22 25.25 -33.09
CA ASN A 130 6.48 26.51 -33.80
C ASN A 130 5.53 27.65 -33.40
N SER A 131 4.60 27.40 -32.49
CA SER A 131 3.72 28.40 -31.89
C SER A 131 4.20 28.71 -30.48
N THR A 132 5.34 29.38 -30.36
CA THR A 132 5.72 30.06 -29.13
C THR A 132 4.78 31.24 -28.91
N ASP A 133 3.60 30.99 -28.37
CA ASP A 133 2.83 32.03 -27.68
C ASP A 133 2.54 31.60 -26.25
N ARG A 134 3.26 32.30 -25.37
CA ARG A 134 3.02 32.35 -23.94
C ARG A 134 1.65 33.01 -23.74
N HIS A 135 0.86 32.46 -22.83
CA HIS A 135 -0.49 32.90 -22.39
C HIS A 135 -1.65 32.27 -23.14
N SER A 136 -2.03 31.06 -22.71
CA SER A 136 -3.43 30.64 -22.65
C SER A 136 -3.58 29.58 -21.56
N SER A 137 -4.07 30.04 -20.41
CA SER A 137 -4.62 29.22 -19.34
C SER A 137 -5.88 28.53 -19.84
N SER A 138 -5.80 27.27 -20.29
CA SER A 138 -6.95 26.36 -20.36
C SER A 138 -6.50 24.94 -20.74
N ALA A 139 -6.67 24.01 -19.81
CA ALA A 139 -6.97 22.60 -20.05
C ALA A 139 -6.14 21.80 -21.08
N ASN A 140 -4.82 21.99 -21.16
CA ASN A 140 -3.94 20.90 -21.59
C ASN A 140 -3.38 20.23 -20.34
N GLN A 141 -3.95 19.08 -19.95
CA GLN A 141 -3.43 18.23 -18.87
C GLN A 141 -2.00 17.79 -19.24
N THR A 142 -1.00 18.59 -18.88
CA THR A 142 0.38 18.14 -18.88
C THR A 142 0.50 17.13 -17.75
N PHE A 143 0.42 15.85 -18.10
CA PHE A 143 0.65 14.77 -17.15
C PHE A 143 2.02 14.98 -16.51
N LEU A 144 2.01 15.30 -15.22
CA LEU A 144 3.22 15.46 -14.43
C LEU A 144 3.79 14.08 -14.12
N TYR A 145 5.02 13.83 -14.55
CA TYR A 145 5.75 12.59 -14.29
C TYR A 145 6.92 12.85 -13.33
N GLY A 146 7.42 11.81 -12.67
CA GLY A 146 8.55 11.88 -11.74
C GLY A 146 8.14 11.86 -10.26
N ALA A 147 6.96 11.33 -9.94
CA ALA A 147 6.55 11.10 -8.55
C ALA A 147 7.53 10.17 -7.82
N GLU A 148 8.05 9.16 -8.52
CA GLU A 148 9.06 8.23 -8.03
C GLU A 148 10.34 8.95 -7.57
N ASP A 149 10.90 9.81 -8.43
CA ASP A 149 12.14 10.53 -8.15
C ASP A 149 11.99 11.48 -6.96
N ARG A 150 10.80 12.04 -6.77
CA ARG A 150 10.51 12.87 -5.60
C ARG A 150 10.55 12.09 -4.31
N VAL A 151 9.99 10.88 -4.28
CA VAL A 151 10.08 10.01 -3.11
C VAL A 151 11.52 9.55 -2.86
N LYS A 152 12.27 9.21 -3.92
CA LYS A 152 13.69 8.85 -3.82
C LYS A 152 14.56 9.99 -3.28
N LYS A 153 14.20 11.25 -3.58
CA LYS A 153 14.88 12.44 -3.05
C LYS A 153 14.59 12.71 -1.57
N GLN A 154 13.58 12.08 -0.98
CA GLN A 154 13.28 12.24 0.45
C GLN A 154 14.42 11.71 1.32
N LEU A 155 14.62 12.36 2.46
CA LEU A 155 15.65 11.98 3.42
C LEU A 155 15.51 10.52 3.89
N SER A 156 14.28 10.03 4.09
CA SER A 156 14.03 8.65 4.48
C SER A 156 14.63 7.66 3.47
N TYR A 157 14.32 7.82 2.19
CA TYR A 157 14.84 6.93 1.16
C TYR A 157 16.37 6.97 1.10
N ARG A 158 16.96 8.17 1.09
CA ARG A 158 18.42 8.36 1.05
C ARG A 158 19.11 7.69 2.23
N LEU A 159 18.62 7.92 3.46
CA LEU A 159 19.20 7.33 4.67
C LEU A 159 19.14 5.79 4.65
N GLY A 160 17.98 5.21 4.37
CA GLY A 160 17.86 3.76 4.34
C GLY A 160 18.60 3.12 3.17
N ASN A 161 18.74 3.82 2.04
CA ASN A 161 19.59 3.38 0.95
C ASN A 161 21.07 3.33 1.37
N THR A 162 21.57 4.37 2.03
CA THR A 162 22.92 4.38 2.61
C THR A 162 23.12 3.22 3.59
N VAL A 163 22.11 2.94 4.42
CA VAL A 163 22.12 1.80 5.36
C VAL A 163 22.32 0.48 4.64
N ILE A 164 21.50 0.21 3.62
CA ILE A 164 21.53 -1.06 2.89
C ILE A 164 22.84 -1.22 2.10
N GLN A 165 23.38 -0.13 1.55
CA GLN A 165 24.63 -0.17 0.80
C GLN A 165 25.81 -0.55 1.71
N HIS A 166 25.88 0.03 2.91
CA HIS A 166 27.00 -0.20 3.83
C HIS A 166 26.79 -1.43 4.72
N SER A 167 25.56 -1.95 4.87
CA SER A 167 25.27 -3.15 5.67
C SER A 167 25.82 -4.45 5.09
N ARG A 168 26.40 -4.42 3.87
CA ARG A 168 26.93 -5.61 3.19
C ARG A 168 28.36 -5.96 3.62
N SER A 169 29.05 -5.07 4.32
CA SER A 169 30.43 -5.27 4.79
C SER A 169 30.61 -4.83 6.25
N ILE A 170 31.48 -5.52 6.99
CA ILE A 170 31.85 -5.18 8.37
C ILE A 170 32.51 -3.78 8.42
N THR A 171 33.37 -3.47 7.44
CA THR A 171 33.99 -2.14 7.32
C THR A 171 32.97 -1.06 6.96
N GLY A 172 31.94 -1.41 6.18
CA GLY A 172 30.82 -0.55 5.87
C GLY A 172 29.97 -0.24 7.11
N TRP A 173 29.71 -1.25 7.95
CA TRP A 173 28.98 -1.05 9.21
C TRP A 173 29.71 -0.12 10.18
N LEU A 174 31.03 -0.12 10.20
CA LEU A 174 31.80 0.79 11.05
C LEU A 174 31.78 2.24 10.52
N SER A 175 31.81 2.43 9.19
CA SER A 175 31.76 3.76 8.56
C SER A 175 30.35 4.33 8.42
N MET A 176 29.32 3.52 8.68
CA MET A 176 27.91 3.88 8.58
C MET A 176 27.49 5.15 9.33
N PRO A 177 27.85 5.36 10.60
CA PRO A 177 27.47 6.57 11.33
C PRO A 177 27.99 7.84 10.64
N PHE A 178 29.20 7.79 10.10
CA PHE A 178 29.80 8.90 9.36
C PHE A 178 29.09 9.12 8.02
N ALA A 179 28.86 8.04 7.25
CA ALA A 179 28.14 8.10 5.97
C ALA A 179 26.74 8.72 6.14
N LEU A 180 26.00 8.31 7.16
CA LEU A 180 24.68 8.87 7.50
C LEU A 180 24.76 10.37 7.81
N GLY A 181 25.73 10.78 8.63
CA GLY A 181 25.94 12.19 8.96
C GLY A 181 26.23 13.05 7.74
N THR A 182 27.05 12.56 6.81
CA THR A 182 27.33 13.27 5.55
C THR A 182 26.09 13.39 4.66
N GLU A 183 25.26 12.35 4.58
CA GLU A 183 24.03 12.38 3.78
C GLU A 183 23.00 13.36 4.35
N VAL A 184 22.85 13.44 5.67
CA VAL A 184 21.98 14.45 6.32
C VAL A 184 22.46 15.87 5.99
N LYS A 185 23.78 16.12 6.03
CA LYS A 185 24.34 17.42 5.67
C LYS A 185 24.03 17.77 4.21
N LYS A 186 24.26 16.85 3.28
CA LYS A 186 23.92 17.01 1.85
C LYS A 186 22.43 17.29 1.64
N PHE A 187 21.55 16.57 2.34
CA PHE A 187 20.11 16.80 2.24
C PHE A 187 19.72 18.21 2.73
N ARG A 188 20.36 18.71 3.81
CA ARG A 188 20.10 20.06 4.31
C ARG A 188 20.53 21.13 3.30
N THR A 189 21.67 20.96 2.65
CA THR A 189 22.13 21.88 1.58
C THR A 189 21.22 21.81 0.36
N ASP A 190 20.84 20.61 -0.08
CA ASP A 190 19.91 20.40 -1.20
C ASP A 190 18.55 21.05 -0.92
N LYS A 191 18.03 20.92 0.30
CA LYS A 191 16.75 21.51 0.70
C LYS A 191 16.83 23.03 0.73
N ALA A 192 17.93 23.61 1.20
CA ALA A 192 18.14 25.06 1.17
C ALA A 192 18.14 25.61 -0.27
N LEU A 193 18.78 24.90 -1.21
CA LEU A 193 18.79 25.23 -2.64
C LEU A 193 17.45 24.97 -3.35
N GLN A 194 16.61 24.07 -2.83
CA GLN A 194 15.29 23.80 -3.38
C GLN A 194 14.21 24.76 -2.86
N ASN A 195 14.35 25.28 -1.64
CA ASN A 195 13.42 26.29 -1.11
C ASN A 195 13.46 27.60 -1.91
N SER A 196 14.54 27.88 -2.66
CA SER A 196 14.61 28.98 -3.61
C SER A 196 14.00 28.65 -4.99
N LYS A 197 13.67 27.38 -5.25
CA LYS A 197 12.99 26.93 -6.48
C LYS A 197 11.48 26.84 -6.25
N ALA A 198 10.72 26.96 -7.34
CA ALA A 198 9.26 27.04 -7.36
C ALA A 198 8.53 25.96 -6.54
N ILE A 199 7.38 26.33 -5.96
CA ILE A 199 6.50 25.43 -5.21
C ILE A 199 6.07 24.28 -6.10
N LEU A 200 6.44 23.09 -5.67
CA LEU A 200 6.22 21.85 -6.39
C LEU A 200 4.78 21.34 -6.12
N PRO A 201 4.02 20.91 -7.14
CA PRO A 201 2.65 20.43 -6.95
C PRO A 201 2.59 19.13 -6.11
N PRO A 202 1.45 18.80 -5.48
CA PRO A 202 1.31 17.60 -4.64
C PRO A 202 1.61 16.31 -5.40
N ILE A 203 2.15 15.28 -4.73
CA ILE A 203 2.48 13.99 -5.37
C ILE A 203 1.23 13.31 -5.98
N ALA A 204 0.05 13.55 -5.41
CA ALA A 204 -1.21 12.99 -5.92
C ALA A 204 -1.64 13.57 -7.29
N SER A 205 -1.15 14.75 -7.68
CA SER A 205 -1.46 15.34 -8.99
C SER A 205 -0.57 14.81 -10.12
N TYR A 206 0.31 13.84 -9.82
CA TYR A 206 1.20 13.22 -10.80
C TYR A 206 0.51 12.03 -11.45
N ALA A 207 0.71 11.85 -12.75
CA ALA A 207 0.19 10.72 -13.50
C ALA A 207 0.80 9.38 -13.01
N ASP A 208 2.02 9.42 -12.51
CA ASP A 208 2.77 8.27 -11.98
C ASP A 208 2.75 8.18 -10.45
N ALA A 209 1.74 8.75 -9.79
CA ALA A 209 1.61 8.72 -8.33
C ALA A 209 1.68 7.30 -7.74
N TYR A 210 1.18 6.28 -8.45
CA TYR A 210 1.27 4.88 -8.02
C TYR A 210 2.73 4.40 -7.85
N LYS A 211 3.67 4.88 -8.68
CA LYS A 211 5.10 4.54 -8.56
C LYS A 211 5.70 5.10 -7.28
N ALA A 212 5.25 6.28 -6.85
CA ALA A 212 5.68 6.85 -5.58
C ALA A 212 5.26 5.96 -4.40
N ASP A 213 4.06 5.38 -4.43
CA ASP A 213 3.60 4.47 -3.39
C ASP A 213 4.32 3.11 -3.44
N GLU A 214 4.69 2.64 -4.61
CA GLU A 214 5.56 1.47 -4.76
C GLU A 214 6.93 1.69 -4.11
N VAL A 215 7.58 2.84 -4.36
CA VAL A 215 8.87 3.18 -3.73
C VAL A 215 8.75 3.29 -2.20
N LYS A 216 7.61 3.76 -1.66
CA LYS A 216 7.40 3.78 -0.20
C LYS A 216 7.36 2.39 0.42
N LYS A 217 6.99 1.36 -0.35
CA LYS A 217 7.01 -0.04 0.10
C LYS A 217 8.43 -0.61 0.14
N HIS A 218 9.40 0.01 -0.53
CA HIS A 218 10.79 -0.47 -0.55
C HIS A 218 11.42 -0.50 0.84
N LEU A 219 12.30 -1.48 1.06
CA LEU A 219 13.01 -1.64 2.32
C LEU A 219 13.82 -0.38 2.70
N SER A 220 14.47 0.26 1.73
CA SER A 220 15.23 1.51 1.93
C SER A 220 14.35 2.60 2.55
N TYR A 221 13.14 2.77 2.03
CA TYR A 221 12.21 3.76 2.56
C TYR A 221 11.79 3.42 4.00
N ARG A 222 11.39 2.17 4.25
CA ARG A 222 10.96 1.71 5.57
C ARG A 222 12.06 1.88 6.62
N ILE A 223 13.29 1.44 6.33
CA ILE A 223 14.44 1.58 7.22
C ILE A 223 14.70 3.05 7.53
N GLY A 224 14.74 3.92 6.51
CA GLY A 224 15.00 5.34 6.74
C GLY A 224 13.90 6.03 7.53
N THR A 225 12.63 5.64 7.38
CA THR A 225 11.55 6.17 8.23
C THR A 225 11.72 5.79 9.69
N VAL A 226 12.16 4.56 9.99
CA VAL A 226 12.49 4.13 11.35
C VAL A 226 13.65 4.95 11.89
N LEU A 227 14.68 5.18 11.09
CA LEU A 227 15.85 5.96 11.51
C LEU A 227 15.48 7.40 11.88
N ILE A 228 14.62 8.05 11.08
CA ILE A 228 14.11 9.40 11.37
C ILE A 228 13.20 9.41 12.62
N LYS A 229 12.42 8.35 12.84
CA LYS A 229 11.61 8.22 14.08
C LYS A 229 12.51 8.07 15.31
N CYS A 230 13.55 7.24 15.22
CA CYS A 230 14.54 7.07 16.29
C CYS A 230 15.32 8.35 16.54
N SER A 231 15.64 9.15 15.52
CA SER A 231 16.35 10.43 15.73
C SER A 231 15.52 11.45 16.50
N LYS A 232 14.19 11.32 16.55
CA LYS A 232 13.31 12.18 17.35
C LYS A 232 13.26 11.76 18.83
N ASN A 233 13.58 10.51 19.14
CA ASN A 233 13.55 10.00 20.52
C ASN A 233 14.89 9.33 20.87
N PRO A 234 15.78 10.01 21.61
CA PRO A 234 17.13 9.50 21.90
C PRO A 234 17.13 8.15 22.62
N LEU A 235 16.08 7.85 23.41
CA LEU A 235 15.94 6.57 24.10
C LEU A 235 15.73 5.38 23.15
N SER A 236 15.28 5.63 21.92
CA SER A 236 15.09 4.60 20.89
C SER A 236 16.39 4.20 20.18
N TRP A 237 17.48 4.94 20.37
CA TRP A 237 18.77 4.66 19.73
C TRP A 237 19.38 3.29 20.09
N PRO A 238 19.47 2.88 21.38
CA PRO A 238 19.97 1.54 21.71
C PRO A 238 19.06 0.42 21.20
N LEU A 239 17.76 0.68 20.99
CA LEU A 239 16.82 -0.28 20.41
C LEU A 239 16.85 -0.30 18.86
N LEU A 240 17.60 0.59 18.21
CA LEU A 240 17.66 0.71 16.76
C LEU A 240 17.97 -0.62 16.06
N PRO A 241 18.98 -1.43 16.49
CA PRO A 241 19.26 -2.71 15.85
C PRO A 241 18.08 -3.68 15.90
N VAL A 242 17.35 -3.69 17.03
CA VAL A 242 16.19 -4.57 17.25
C VAL A 242 15.01 -4.13 16.37
N ILE A 243 14.69 -2.83 16.35
CA ILE A 243 13.61 -2.28 15.54
C ILE A 243 13.88 -2.49 14.05
N MET A 244 15.14 -2.33 13.62
CA MET A 244 15.53 -2.53 12.23
C MET A 244 15.41 -4.00 11.82
N SER A 245 15.84 -4.92 12.68
CA SER A 245 15.65 -6.37 12.47
C SER A 245 14.17 -6.75 12.35
N ARG A 246 13.30 -6.19 13.20
CA ARG A 246 11.84 -6.37 13.10
C ARG A 246 11.28 -5.81 11.79
N THR A 247 11.76 -4.65 11.34
CA THR A 247 11.35 -4.01 10.08
C THR A 247 11.76 -4.84 8.86
N ILE A 248 12.97 -5.40 8.87
CA ILE A 248 13.43 -6.29 7.80
C ILE A 248 12.60 -7.58 7.79
N ARG A 249 12.31 -8.15 8.97
CA ARG A 249 11.48 -9.36 9.07
C ARG A 249 10.06 -9.11 8.53
N SER A 250 9.42 -8.01 8.91
CA SER A 250 8.08 -7.68 8.39
C SER A 250 8.11 -7.42 6.88
N PHE A 251 9.13 -6.74 6.35
CA PHE A 251 9.30 -6.60 4.90
C PHE A 251 9.43 -7.94 4.16
N ARG A 252 10.15 -8.90 4.75
CA ARG A 252 10.25 -10.25 4.17
C ARG A 252 8.92 -10.99 4.18
N GLN A 253 8.12 -10.82 5.25
CA GLN A 253 6.77 -11.38 5.34
C GLN A 253 5.83 -10.76 4.30
N ASP A 254 5.81 -9.42 4.18
CA ASP A 254 5.01 -8.70 3.19
C ASP A 254 5.34 -9.19 1.76
N ARG A 255 6.63 -9.35 1.44
CA ARG A 255 7.07 -9.90 0.15
C ARG A 255 6.69 -11.36 -0.07
N ALA A 256 6.64 -12.17 0.99
CA ALA A 256 6.24 -13.57 0.88
C ALA A 256 4.73 -13.69 0.58
N VAL A 257 3.91 -12.88 1.25
CA VAL A 257 2.46 -12.79 1.00
C VAL A 257 2.18 -12.33 -0.43
N LEU A 258 2.87 -11.26 -0.88
CA LEU A 258 2.70 -10.77 -2.26
C LEU A 258 3.08 -11.82 -3.31
N LYS A 259 4.09 -12.66 -3.06
CA LYS A 259 4.43 -13.77 -3.97
C LYS A 259 3.34 -14.85 -3.97
N ALA A 260 2.82 -15.21 -2.81
CA ALA A 260 1.76 -16.21 -2.66
C ALA A 260 0.40 -15.76 -3.24
N GLN A 261 0.21 -14.46 -3.54
CA GLN A 261 -1.00 -13.93 -4.19
C GLN A 261 -0.90 -13.90 -5.72
N VAL A 262 0.31 -14.07 -6.27
CA VAL A 262 0.58 -14.02 -7.72
C VAL A 262 0.79 -15.42 -8.31
N GLU A 263 1.13 -16.40 -7.48
CA GLU A 263 1.14 -17.85 -7.79
C GLU A 263 -0.25 -18.46 -7.62
#